data_AF-A0A453N679-F1
#
_entry.id   AF-A0A453N679-F1
#
_cell.length_a   1.000
_cell.length_b   1.000
_cell.length_c   1.000
_cell.angle_alpha   90.00
_cell.angle_beta   90.00
_cell.angle_gamma   90.00
#
_symmetry.space_group_name_H-M   'P 1'
#
loop_
_entity.id
_entity.type
_entity.pdbx_description
1 polymer ?
#
loop_
_entity_poly.entity_id
_entity_poly.type
_entity_poly.pdbx_seq_one_letter_code
_entity_poly.pdbx_strand_id
1 'polypeptide(L)'
;LGDSPATVLSPAASHPMASGFHFPLLSPAKIAEELVQFDVAPFANLRAEHIASPQPDLLPGVLGRFFDYFVDAPGDGEGGQLGFSELEVLDNPEHHAEAIRLLRLYNKSQIFLESIHYKDLTLADFTHPTPRRVVEVLSALINFLLYRHDKTELLQSIVSESSDYHERDLELKARIAQIQKEIADHELAEQMEEPMAQQLEADVNALQQKVQVYNKQHLALRAKAAAISDTKEEIHRKITQADFELTKHAQENSKLRSKLVKSPEKVQRGPWKRRNQPVLS
;
A
#
# COMPACT_ATOMS: atom_id res chain seq x y z
N LEU A 1 46.92 -95.09 -10.50
CA LEU A 1 47.83 -94.26 -9.68
C LEU A 1 48.45 -93.24 -10.63
N GLY A 2 47.76 -92.11 -10.79
CA GLY A 2 48.08 -91.07 -11.75
C GLY A 2 47.38 -89.78 -11.32
N ASP A 3 48.10 -88.68 -11.46
CA ASP A 3 47.91 -87.35 -10.89
C ASP A 3 46.50 -86.75 -10.92
N SER A 4 46.13 -86.11 -9.80
CA SER A 4 45.11 -85.06 -9.73
C SER A 4 45.73 -83.71 -10.11
N PRO A 5 45.09 -82.88 -10.93
CA PRO A 5 45.30 -81.44 -10.92
C PRO A 5 44.29 -80.78 -9.98
N ALA A 6 44.76 -80.35 -8.80
CA ALA A 6 44.03 -79.45 -7.94
C ALA A 6 44.07 -78.04 -8.56
N THR A 7 42.93 -77.58 -9.07
CA THR A 7 42.72 -76.18 -9.46
C THR A 7 42.76 -75.32 -8.20
N VAL A 8 43.90 -74.67 -7.98
CA VAL A 8 44.07 -73.64 -6.95
C VAL A 8 43.27 -72.43 -7.38
N LEU A 9 42.17 -72.14 -6.67
CA LEU A 9 41.52 -70.83 -6.72
C LEU A 9 42.52 -69.79 -6.20
N SER A 10 43.01 -68.93 -7.10
CA SER A 10 43.64 -67.68 -6.70
C SER A 10 42.61 -66.81 -5.94
N PRO A 11 42.99 -66.19 -4.80
CA PRO A 11 42.14 -65.20 -4.17
C PRO A 11 42.02 -63.99 -5.08
N ALA A 12 40.77 -63.53 -5.23
CA ALA A 12 40.41 -62.34 -5.97
C ALA A 12 41.32 -61.17 -5.60
N ALA A 13 41.89 -60.54 -6.62
CA ALA A 13 42.56 -59.27 -6.51
C ALA A 13 41.68 -58.31 -5.69
N SER A 14 42.21 -57.89 -4.54
CA SER A 14 41.66 -56.80 -3.74
C SER A 14 41.63 -55.56 -4.61
N HIS A 15 40.46 -55.25 -5.15
CA HIS A 15 40.20 -53.97 -5.78
C HIS A 15 40.37 -52.88 -4.69
N PRO A 16 40.98 -51.73 -5.00
CA PRO A 16 41.20 -50.67 -4.03
C PRO A 16 39.85 -50.11 -3.58
N MET A 17 39.54 -50.22 -2.29
CA MET A 17 38.33 -49.68 -1.69
C MET A 17 38.45 -48.16 -1.54
N ALA A 18 37.47 -47.46 -2.11
CA ALA A 18 37.08 -46.06 -1.90
C ALA A 18 38.14 -44.99 -2.23
N SER A 19 37.93 -44.30 -3.36
CA SER A 19 38.39 -42.93 -3.56
C SER A 19 37.75 -42.03 -2.49
N GLY A 20 38.44 -41.87 -1.36
CA GLY A 20 37.99 -41.09 -0.23
C GLY A 20 38.00 -39.59 -0.54
N PHE A 21 37.22 -38.83 0.23
CA PHE A 21 37.38 -37.39 0.27
C PHE A 21 38.79 -37.08 0.79
N HIS A 22 39.54 -36.28 0.03
CA HIS A 22 40.93 -35.94 0.34
C HIS A 22 41.03 -34.44 0.60
N PHE A 23 41.51 -34.09 1.78
CA PHE A 23 41.86 -32.73 2.17
C PHE A 23 43.33 -32.71 2.65
N PRO A 24 44.04 -31.60 2.48
CA PRO A 24 45.42 -31.49 2.95
C PRO A 24 45.46 -31.50 4.47
N LEU A 25 46.34 -32.31 5.05
CA LEU A 25 46.66 -32.21 6.48
C LEU A 25 47.54 -30.98 6.70
N LEU A 26 47.07 -30.09 7.56
CA LEU A 26 47.75 -28.84 7.86
C LEU A 26 48.73 -29.03 9.02
N SER A 27 49.78 -28.20 9.03
CA SER A 27 50.68 -28.16 10.18
C SER A 27 49.98 -27.51 11.38
N PRO A 28 50.34 -27.87 12.62
CA PRO A 28 49.81 -27.23 13.84
C PRO A 28 49.90 -25.70 13.83
N ALA A 29 50.96 -25.14 13.23
CA ALA A 29 51.14 -23.70 13.08
C ALA A 29 50.12 -23.09 12.11
N LYS A 30 49.90 -23.74 10.96
CA LYS A 30 48.92 -23.29 9.97
C LYS A 30 47.50 -23.39 10.49
N ILE A 31 47.18 -24.47 11.22
CA ILE A 31 45.88 -24.62 11.90
C ILE A 31 45.63 -23.45 12.85
N ALA A 32 46.60 -23.12 13.71
CA ALA A 32 46.44 -22.01 14.64
C ALA A 32 46.24 -20.66 13.93
N GLU A 33 46.97 -20.40 12.85
CA GLU A 33 46.84 -19.19 12.02
C GLU A 33 45.43 -19.08 11.41
N GLU A 34 44.95 -20.13 10.74
CA GLU A 34 43.65 -20.13 10.06
C GLU A 34 42.49 -20.01 11.06
N LEU A 35 42.56 -20.68 12.22
CA LEU A 35 41.52 -20.55 13.25
C LEU A 35 41.41 -19.13 13.80
N VAL A 36 42.53 -18.40 13.88
CA VAL A 36 42.53 -16.98 14.26
C VAL A 36 41.98 -16.12 13.12
N GLN A 37 42.37 -16.39 11.87
CA GLN A 37 41.90 -15.64 10.71
C GLN A 37 40.39 -15.73 10.49
N PHE A 38 39.78 -16.88 10.78
CA PHE A 38 38.33 -17.09 10.69
C PHE A 38 37.58 -16.76 11.99
N ASP A 39 38.24 -16.18 12.99
CA ASP A 39 37.66 -15.83 14.31
C ASP A 39 37.02 -17.01 15.08
N VAL A 40 37.42 -18.25 14.77
CA VAL A 40 36.95 -19.48 15.44
C VAL A 40 37.91 -19.97 16.53
N ALA A 41 38.97 -19.22 16.84
CA ALA A 41 39.88 -19.55 17.92
C ALA A 41 39.19 -19.45 19.29
N PRO A 42 39.28 -20.49 20.16
CA PRO A 42 38.52 -20.51 21.41
C PRO A 42 39.01 -19.48 22.44
N PHE A 43 40.29 -19.11 22.39
CA PHE A 43 40.94 -18.17 23.28
C PHE A 43 42.00 -17.32 22.56
N ALA A 44 42.36 -16.19 23.16
CA ALA A 44 43.40 -15.29 22.63
C ALA A 44 44.78 -15.95 22.66
N ASN A 45 45.59 -15.72 21.62
CA ASN A 45 46.94 -16.30 21.46
C ASN A 45 46.99 -17.82 21.26
N LEU A 46 46.07 -18.38 20.47
CA LEU A 46 46.21 -19.76 19.98
C LEU A 46 47.53 -19.93 19.21
N ARG A 47 48.23 -21.05 19.46
CA ARG A 47 49.58 -21.33 18.93
C ARG A 47 49.69 -22.79 18.55
N ALA A 48 50.70 -23.12 17.75
CA ALA A 48 50.99 -24.49 17.31
C ALA A 48 51.10 -25.50 18.47
N GLU A 49 51.66 -25.08 19.61
CA GLU A 49 51.83 -25.91 20.81
C GLU A 49 50.49 -26.40 21.38
N HIS A 50 49.46 -25.55 21.34
CA HIS A 50 48.12 -25.90 21.82
C HIS A 50 47.45 -26.95 20.92
N ILE A 51 47.83 -27.02 19.63
CA ILE A 51 47.34 -28.05 18.70
C ILE A 51 48.17 -29.33 18.84
N ALA A 52 49.49 -29.20 19.08
CA ALA A 52 50.39 -30.34 19.28
C ALA A 52 50.15 -31.07 20.61
N SER A 53 49.64 -30.37 21.62
CA SER A 53 49.19 -30.92 22.90
C SER A 53 47.78 -30.42 23.23
N PRO A 54 46.74 -30.98 22.59
CA PRO A 54 45.38 -30.48 22.67
C PRO A 54 44.79 -30.68 24.06
N GLN A 55 44.20 -29.61 24.61
CA GLN A 55 43.34 -29.69 25.79
C GLN A 55 41.94 -30.17 25.38
N PRO A 56 41.20 -30.89 26.26
CA PRO A 56 39.84 -31.35 25.99
C PRO A 56 38.90 -30.24 25.50
N ASP A 57 39.10 -29.00 25.96
CA ASP A 57 38.23 -27.86 25.61
C ASP A 57 38.54 -27.23 24.24
N LEU A 58 39.67 -27.57 23.61
CA LEU A 58 40.11 -26.94 22.37
C LEU A 58 39.15 -27.22 21.21
N LEU A 59 38.88 -28.50 20.94
CA LEU A 59 38.04 -28.92 19.82
C LEU A 59 36.57 -28.52 20.01
N PRO A 60 35.95 -28.73 21.20
CA PRO A 60 34.62 -28.20 21.50
C PRO A 60 34.54 -26.69 21.32
N GLY A 61 35.51 -25.94 21.84
CA GLY A 61 35.50 -24.48 21.75
C GLY A 61 35.62 -23.95 20.32
N VAL A 62 36.41 -24.60 19.46
CA VAL A 62 36.46 -24.26 18.03
C VAL A 62 35.14 -24.57 17.34
N LEU A 63 34.57 -25.76 17.58
CA LEU A 63 33.33 -26.19 16.92
C LEU A 63 32.12 -25.36 17.36
N GLY A 64 32.03 -25.01 18.64
CA GLY A 64 30.99 -24.11 19.16
C GLY A 64 31.01 -22.77 18.45
N ARG A 65 32.18 -22.10 18.39
CA ARG A 65 32.34 -20.83 17.66
C ARG A 65 32.07 -20.98 16.17
N PHE A 66 32.51 -22.07 15.56
CA PHE A 66 32.23 -22.35 14.16
C PHE A 66 30.72 -22.40 13.88
N PHE A 67 29.96 -23.10 14.73
CA PHE A 67 28.52 -23.18 14.58
C PHE A 67 27.86 -21.82 14.81
N ASP A 68 28.25 -21.10 15.86
CA ASP A 68 27.72 -19.78 16.19
C ASP A 68 27.93 -18.75 15.06
N TYR A 69 29.07 -18.78 14.36
CA TYR A 69 29.39 -17.80 13.33
C TYR A 69 28.94 -18.19 11.91
N PHE A 70 28.93 -19.48 11.56
CA PHE A 70 28.79 -19.90 10.16
C PHE A 70 27.56 -20.75 9.85
N VAL A 71 26.90 -21.31 10.87
CA VAL A 71 25.83 -22.30 10.69
C VAL A 71 24.53 -21.87 11.37
N ASP A 72 24.60 -21.38 12.62
CA ASP A 72 23.42 -21.05 13.41
C ASP A 72 22.87 -19.67 13.09
N ALA A 73 21.54 -19.55 13.16
CA ALA A 73 20.89 -18.25 13.16
C ALA A 73 21.21 -17.52 14.48
N PRO A 74 21.21 -16.17 14.48
CA PRO A 74 21.38 -15.40 15.71
C PRO A 74 20.34 -15.80 16.76
N GLY A 75 20.78 -16.46 17.84
CA GLY A 75 19.91 -16.97 18.92
C GLY A 75 19.76 -18.50 18.99
N ASP A 76 20.16 -19.23 17.95
CA ASP A 76 20.10 -20.71 17.88
C ASP A 76 21.41 -21.41 18.29
N GLY A 77 22.47 -20.62 18.59
CA GLY A 77 23.80 -21.11 19.01
C GLY A 77 23.83 -21.78 20.38
N GLU A 78 25.02 -22.09 20.92
CA GLU A 78 25.16 -22.74 22.24
C GLU A 78 24.57 -21.95 23.42
N GLY A 79 24.29 -20.65 23.22
CA GLY A 79 23.55 -19.79 24.14
C GLY A 79 22.02 -20.00 24.11
N GLY A 80 21.50 -20.77 23.16
CA GLY A 80 20.13 -21.26 23.15
C GLY A 80 19.92 -22.13 24.37
N GLN A 81 19.27 -21.56 25.40
CA GLN A 81 18.85 -22.28 26.59
C GLN A 81 18.38 -23.67 26.19
N LEU A 82 18.95 -24.70 26.83
CA LEU A 82 18.42 -26.04 26.70
C LEU A 82 16.89 -25.93 26.83
N GLY A 83 16.13 -26.43 25.85
CA GLY A 83 14.68 -26.29 25.87
C GLY A 83 14.19 -26.76 27.22
N PHE A 84 13.53 -25.88 27.99
CA PHE A 84 13.16 -26.16 29.40
C PHE A 84 12.47 -27.51 29.55
N SER A 85 11.73 -27.95 28.53
CA SER A 85 11.06 -29.25 28.43
C SER A 85 11.98 -30.48 28.41
N GLU A 86 13.25 -30.36 28.01
CA GLU A 86 14.22 -31.47 27.98
C GLU A 86 14.90 -31.69 29.34
N LEU A 87 15.00 -30.66 30.18
CA LEU A 87 15.55 -30.75 31.54
C LEU A 87 14.53 -31.20 32.57
N GLU A 88 13.24 -30.96 32.32
CA GLU A 88 12.14 -31.38 33.20
C GLU A 88 12.06 -32.92 33.38
N VAL A 89 12.67 -33.68 32.47
CA VAL A 89 12.69 -35.16 32.51
C VAL A 89 13.84 -35.72 33.34
N LEU A 90 14.86 -34.90 33.66
CA LEU A 90 16.06 -35.36 34.36
C LEU A 90 15.99 -35.05 35.86
N ASP A 91 16.28 -36.04 36.69
CA ASP A 91 16.55 -35.82 38.11
C ASP A 91 17.89 -35.06 38.25
N ASN A 92 17.87 -33.84 38.80
CA ASN A 92 19.05 -32.96 38.99
C ASN A 92 19.65 -32.44 37.67
N PRO A 93 18.88 -31.67 36.88
CA PRO A 93 19.28 -31.19 35.55
C PRO A 93 20.58 -30.37 35.54
N GLU A 94 20.89 -29.67 36.62
CA GLU A 94 22.10 -28.87 36.79
C GLU A 94 23.40 -29.70 36.75
N HIS A 95 23.37 -30.96 37.22
CA HIS A 95 24.53 -31.85 37.21
C HIS A 95 24.80 -32.47 35.83
N HIS A 96 23.79 -32.47 34.95
CA HIS A 96 23.87 -33.03 33.61
C HIS A 96 24.04 -31.97 32.52
N ALA A 97 23.91 -30.69 32.86
CA ALA A 97 23.89 -29.60 31.89
C ALA A 97 25.14 -29.55 31.00
N GLU A 98 26.34 -29.75 31.55
CA GLU A 98 27.60 -29.77 30.78
C GLU A 98 27.69 -30.96 29.83
N ALA A 99 27.36 -32.16 30.32
CA ALA A 99 27.37 -33.37 29.50
C ALA A 99 26.36 -33.30 28.35
N ILE A 100 25.17 -32.75 28.61
CA ILE A 100 24.13 -32.55 27.58
C ILE A 100 24.61 -31.55 26.53
N ARG A 101 25.22 -30.43 26.93
CA ARG A 101 25.80 -29.46 25.98
C ARG A 101 26.85 -30.12 25.09
N LEU A 102 27.79 -30.86 25.68
CA LEU A 102 28.84 -31.56 24.94
C LEU A 102 28.27 -32.61 23.98
N LEU A 103 27.27 -33.40 24.38
CA LEU A 103 26.62 -34.39 23.53
C LEU A 103 25.84 -33.75 22.37
N ARG A 104 25.17 -32.63 22.62
CA ARG A 104 24.47 -31.87 21.58
C ARG A 104 25.47 -31.34 20.55
N LEU A 105 26.57 -30.74 21.03
CA LEU A 105 27.65 -30.28 20.16
C LEU A 105 28.24 -31.43 19.36
N TYR A 106 28.55 -32.56 20.00
CA TYR A 106 29.07 -33.75 19.33
C TYR A 106 28.13 -34.26 18.23
N ASN A 107 26.84 -34.44 18.53
CA ASN A 107 25.86 -34.91 17.55
C ASN A 107 25.76 -33.94 16.35
N LYS A 108 25.77 -32.64 16.63
CA LYS A 108 25.76 -31.60 15.61
C LYS A 108 27.03 -31.61 14.76
N SER A 109 28.19 -31.71 15.39
CA SER A 109 29.49 -31.85 14.75
C SER A 109 29.56 -33.09 13.87
N GLN A 110 29.00 -34.21 14.32
CA GLN A 110 28.97 -35.43 13.54
C GLN A 110 28.14 -35.24 12.26
N ILE A 111 26.91 -34.73 12.36
CA ILE A 111 26.04 -34.47 11.21
C ILE A 111 26.72 -33.50 10.23
N PHE A 112 27.32 -32.42 10.74
CA PHE A 112 28.00 -31.44 9.92
C PHE A 112 29.25 -32.02 9.23
N LEU A 113 30.12 -32.71 9.97
CA LEU A 113 31.34 -33.28 9.41
C LEU A 113 31.04 -34.38 8.38
N GLU A 114 30.00 -35.19 8.61
CA GLU A 114 29.51 -36.14 7.62
C GLU A 114 29.06 -35.46 6.33
N SER A 115 28.45 -34.26 6.42
CA SER A 115 28.03 -33.47 5.26
C SER A 115 29.19 -32.97 4.41
N ILE A 116 30.37 -32.74 5.01
CA ILE A 116 31.62 -32.43 4.30
C ILE A 116 32.48 -33.69 4.04
N HIS A 117 31.85 -34.87 4.10
CA HIS A 117 32.46 -36.18 3.85
C HIS A 117 33.57 -36.61 4.83
N TYR A 118 33.57 -36.07 6.05
CA TYR A 118 34.39 -36.56 7.16
C TYR A 118 33.53 -37.40 8.13
N LYS A 119 33.66 -38.73 8.10
CA LYS A 119 32.79 -39.66 8.85
C LYS A 119 33.39 -40.21 10.14
N ASP A 120 34.67 -39.93 10.40
CA ASP A 120 35.40 -40.62 11.45
C ASP A 120 35.27 -39.95 12.83
N LEU A 121 34.41 -38.95 13.03
CA LEU A 121 34.32 -38.24 14.31
C LEU A 121 33.76 -39.12 15.44
N THR A 122 34.48 -39.21 16.55
CA THR A 122 34.08 -39.97 17.74
C THR A 122 33.98 -39.07 18.96
N LEU A 123 33.17 -39.46 19.94
CA LEU A 123 33.07 -38.72 21.21
C LEU A 123 34.42 -38.68 21.96
N ALA A 124 35.28 -39.67 21.76
CA ALA A 124 36.63 -39.70 22.32
C ALA A 124 37.51 -38.55 21.80
N ASP A 125 37.24 -38.01 20.61
CA ASP A 125 37.96 -36.85 20.09
C ASP A 125 37.65 -35.58 20.90
N PHE A 126 36.54 -35.55 21.64
CA PHE A 126 36.16 -34.45 22.55
C PHE A 126 36.69 -34.69 23.96
N THR A 127 36.54 -35.91 24.50
CA THR A 127 36.91 -36.19 25.90
C THR A 127 38.40 -36.52 26.09
N HIS A 128 39.03 -37.11 25.07
CA HIS A 128 40.43 -37.53 25.08
C HIS A 128 41.12 -37.19 23.74
N PRO A 129 41.30 -35.88 23.45
CA PRO A 129 41.83 -35.45 22.17
C PRO A 129 43.27 -35.95 21.98
N THR A 130 43.51 -36.65 20.87
CA THR A 130 44.88 -36.98 20.47
C THR A 130 45.38 -35.97 19.42
N PRO A 131 46.68 -35.59 19.43
CA PRO A 131 47.20 -34.57 18.52
C PRO A 131 46.91 -34.87 17.04
N ARG A 132 47.08 -36.13 16.65
CA ARG A 132 46.81 -36.58 15.27
C ARG A 132 45.35 -36.37 14.88
N ARG A 133 44.42 -36.77 15.74
CA ARG A 133 42.98 -36.69 15.49
C ARG A 133 42.49 -35.26 15.44
N VAL A 134 42.95 -34.42 16.37
CA VAL A 134 42.63 -32.99 16.38
C VAL A 134 43.14 -32.31 15.11
N VAL A 135 44.36 -32.63 14.65
CA VAL A 135 44.89 -32.13 13.38
C VAL A 135 44.03 -32.57 12.19
N GLU A 136 43.61 -33.85 12.13
CA GLU A 136 42.75 -34.37 11.07
C GLU A 136 41.39 -33.64 11.03
N VAL A 137 40.69 -33.55 12.17
CA VAL A 137 39.37 -32.89 12.26
C VAL A 137 39.46 -31.40 11.92
N LEU A 138 40.42 -30.68 12.50
CA LEU A 138 40.59 -29.26 12.25
C LEU A 138 41.04 -28.97 10.82
N SER A 139 41.86 -29.83 10.21
CA SER A 139 42.23 -29.67 8.79
C SER A 139 41.02 -29.84 7.87
N ALA A 140 40.11 -30.78 8.17
CA ALA A 140 38.86 -30.93 7.42
C ALA A 140 37.97 -29.69 7.56
N LEU A 141 37.82 -29.18 8.79
CA LEU A 141 37.02 -27.99 9.08
C LEU A 141 37.59 -26.73 8.39
N ILE A 142 38.90 -26.52 8.48
CA ILE A 142 39.58 -25.38 7.84
C ILE A 142 39.47 -25.47 6.33
N ASN A 143 39.61 -26.67 5.75
CA ASN A 143 39.42 -26.86 4.31
C ASN A 143 38.00 -26.45 3.87
N PHE A 144 36.99 -26.75 4.67
CA PHE A 144 35.62 -26.26 4.43
C PHE A 144 35.54 -24.72 4.55
N LEU A 145 36.13 -24.12 5.59
CA LEU A 145 36.12 -22.67 5.78
C LEU A 145 36.78 -21.92 4.62
N LEU A 146 37.93 -22.41 4.15
CA LEU A 146 38.61 -21.88 2.95
C LEU A 146 37.73 -22.00 1.71
N TYR A 147 37.16 -23.18 1.47
CA TYR A 147 36.23 -23.39 0.35
C TYR A 147 35.03 -22.43 0.43
N ARG A 148 34.44 -22.27 1.62
CA ARG A 148 33.33 -21.34 1.84
C ARG A 148 33.75 -19.90 1.56
N HIS A 149 34.92 -19.47 2.04
CA HIS A 149 35.43 -18.12 1.83
C HIS A 149 35.54 -17.81 0.33
N ASP A 150 36.24 -18.66 -0.43
CA ASP A 150 36.42 -18.50 -1.87
C ASP A 150 35.07 -18.45 -2.62
N LYS A 151 34.12 -19.31 -2.23
CA LYS A 151 32.78 -19.32 -2.83
C LYS A 151 31.95 -18.10 -2.45
N THR A 152 32.07 -17.62 -1.22
CA THR A 152 31.35 -16.43 -0.75
C THR A 152 31.87 -15.19 -1.45
N GLU A 153 33.19 -15.08 -1.65
CA GLU A 153 33.80 -13.99 -2.42
C GLU A 153 33.31 -13.97 -3.87
N LEU A 154 33.24 -15.15 -4.52
CA LEU A 154 32.68 -15.26 -5.88
C LEU A 154 31.21 -14.80 -5.94
N LEU A 155 30.41 -15.20 -4.94
CA LEU A 155 29.00 -14.85 -4.84
C LEU A 155 28.76 -13.40 -4.38
N GLN A 156 29.76 -12.72 -3.84
CA GLN A 156 29.63 -11.35 -3.32
C GLN A 156 29.15 -10.37 -4.40
N SER A 157 29.58 -10.56 -5.65
CA SER A 157 29.10 -9.78 -6.79
C SER A 157 27.57 -9.90 -6.96
N ILE A 158 27.05 -11.12 -6.98
CA ILE A 158 25.62 -11.41 -7.09
C ILE A 158 24.85 -10.88 -5.87
N VAL A 159 25.41 -11.07 -4.68
CA VAL A 159 24.80 -10.57 -3.43
C VAL A 159 24.72 -9.04 -3.45
N SER A 160 25.78 -8.35 -3.91
CA SER A 160 25.80 -6.90 -4.01
C SER A 160 24.79 -6.34 -5.00
N GLU A 161 24.58 -7.01 -6.14
CA GLU A 161 23.50 -6.65 -7.09
C GLU A 161 22.11 -6.86 -6.48
N SER A 162 21.99 -7.82 -5.55
CA SER A 162 20.72 -8.18 -4.92
C SER A 162 20.42 -7.44 -3.60
N SER A 163 21.41 -6.74 -3.03
CA SER A 163 21.31 -6.12 -1.70
C SER A 163 20.19 -5.07 -1.63
N ASP A 164 19.85 -4.46 -2.77
CA ASP A 164 18.82 -3.43 -2.84
C ASP A 164 17.39 -3.99 -2.95
N TYR A 165 17.19 -5.28 -3.21
CA TYR A 165 15.84 -5.81 -3.44
C TYR A 165 14.97 -5.75 -2.19
N HIS A 166 15.55 -5.98 -1.02
CA HIS A 166 14.80 -5.92 0.23
C HIS A 166 14.38 -4.48 0.55
N GLU A 167 15.28 -3.51 0.38
CA GLU A 167 14.98 -2.10 0.57
C GLU A 167 13.93 -1.61 -0.44
N ARG A 168 14.08 -1.98 -1.71
CA ARG A 168 13.08 -1.70 -2.76
C ARG A 168 11.72 -2.33 -2.47
N ASP A 169 11.68 -3.57 -1.97
CA ASP A 169 10.43 -4.24 -1.60
C ASP A 169 9.72 -3.51 -0.45
N LEU A 170 10.47 -3.09 0.57
CA LEU A 170 9.96 -2.28 1.67
C LEU A 170 9.43 -0.92 1.19
N GLU A 171 10.19 -0.21 0.34
CA GLU A 171 9.77 1.07 -0.24
C GLU A 171 8.49 0.93 -1.08
N LEU A 172 8.42 -0.09 -1.94
CA LEU A 172 7.24 -0.35 -2.77
C LEU A 172 6.02 -0.70 -1.92
N LYS A 173 6.18 -1.52 -0.87
CA LYS A 173 5.10 -1.82 0.07
C LYS A 173 4.60 -0.57 0.80
N ALA A 174 5.51 0.29 1.26
CA ALA A 174 5.15 1.56 1.88
C ALA A 174 4.39 2.47 0.91
N ARG A 175 4.84 2.54 -0.36
CA ARG A 175 4.17 3.34 -1.40
C ARG A 175 2.79 2.79 -1.77
N ILE A 176 2.64 1.47 -1.83
CA ILE A 176 1.33 0.82 -2.04
C ILE A 176 0.38 1.19 -0.91
N ALA A 177 0.83 1.08 0.35
CA ALA A 177 0.02 1.42 1.51
C ALA A 177 -0.39 2.91 1.51
N GLN A 178 0.52 3.81 1.10
CA GLN A 178 0.22 5.23 0.95
C GLN A 178 -0.86 5.47 -0.11
N ILE A 179 -0.70 4.91 -1.31
CA ILE A 179 -1.66 5.08 -2.42
C ILE A 179 -3.02 4.48 -2.04
N GLN A 180 -3.05 3.33 -1.37
CA GLN A 180 -4.30 2.72 -0.89
C GLN A 180 -5.03 3.64 0.10
N LYS A 181 -4.29 4.32 0.97
CA LYS A 181 -4.87 5.32 1.87
C LYS A 181 -5.42 6.51 1.10
N GLU A 182 -4.67 7.05 0.13
CA GLU A 182 -5.12 8.17 -0.70
C GLU A 182 -6.40 7.82 -1.47
N ILE A 183 -6.50 6.59 -2.02
CA ILE A 183 -7.72 6.09 -2.68
C ILE A 183 -8.90 6.08 -1.69
N ALA A 184 -8.71 5.52 -0.48
CA ALA A 184 -9.77 5.47 0.52
C ALA A 184 -10.24 6.87 0.98
N ASP A 185 -9.30 7.80 1.13
CA ASP A 185 -9.59 9.20 1.49
C ASP A 185 -10.39 9.89 0.36
N HIS A 186 -10.05 9.64 -0.91
CA HIS A 186 -10.80 10.14 -2.07
C HIS A 186 -12.20 9.54 -2.18
N GLU A 187 -12.34 8.22 -2.03
CA GLU A 187 -13.64 7.54 -2.04
C GLU A 187 -14.56 8.07 -0.93
N LEU A 188 -14.01 8.33 0.25
CA LEU A 188 -14.75 8.93 1.35
C LEU A 188 -15.18 10.37 1.03
N ALA A 189 -14.30 11.17 0.42
CA ALA A 189 -14.62 12.54 0.01
C ALA A 189 -15.74 12.55 -1.04
N GLU A 190 -15.70 11.66 -2.04
CA GLU A 190 -16.76 11.53 -3.04
C GLU A 190 -18.11 11.14 -2.41
N GLN A 191 -18.13 10.17 -1.48
CA GLN A 191 -19.36 9.78 -0.77
C GLN A 191 -19.98 10.94 0.04
N MET A 192 -19.15 11.86 0.53
CA MET A 192 -19.61 13.04 1.26
C MET A 192 -20.07 14.17 0.33
N GLU A 193 -19.45 14.31 -0.84
CA GLU A 193 -19.78 15.33 -1.84
C GLU A 193 -21.04 14.98 -2.65
N GLU A 194 -21.25 13.70 -2.96
CA GLU A 194 -22.40 13.21 -3.73
C GLU A 194 -23.77 13.70 -3.22
N PRO A 195 -24.12 13.60 -1.91
CA PRO A 195 -25.39 14.13 -1.42
C PRO A 195 -25.49 15.66 -1.51
N MET A 196 -24.36 16.36 -1.33
CA MET A 196 -24.33 17.82 -1.46
C MET A 196 -24.55 18.26 -2.92
N ALA A 197 -23.94 17.55 -3.87
CA ALA A 197 -24.13 17.78 -5.29
C ALA A 197 -25.59 17.51 -5.71
N GLN A 198 -26.19 16.41 -5.25
CA GLN A 198 -27.60 16.11 -5.51
C GLN A 198 -28.55 17.17 -4.94
N GLN A 199 -28.27 17.66 -3.73
CA GLN A 199 -29.05 18.74 -3.12
C GLN A 199 -28.94 20.04 -3.92
N LEU A 200 -27.73 20.40 -4.34
CA LEU A 200 -27.49 21.60 -5.15
C LEU A 200 -28.19 21.50 -6.51
N GLU A 201 -28.17 20.33 -7.15
CA GLU A 201 -28.87 20.08 -8.41
C GLU A 201 -30.40 20.22 -8.25
N ALA A 202 -30.95 19.70 -7.16
CA ALA A 202 -32.37 19.86 -6.83
C ALA A 202 -32.74 21.34 -6.64
N ASP A 203 -31.90 22.11 -5.94
CA ASP A 203 -32.12 23.55 -5.71
C ASP A 203 -32.02 24.36 -7.01
N VAL A 204 -31.04 24.05 -7.87
CA VAL A 204 -30.89 24.66 -9.20
C VAL A 204 -32.13 24.39 -10.05
N ASN A 205 -32.61 23.15 -10.09
CA ASN A 205 -33.82 22.78 -10.82
C ASN A 205 -35.06 23.50 -10.29
N ALA A 206 -35.22 23.61 -8.96
CA ALA A 206 -36.31 24.35 -8.35
C ALA A 206 -36.26 25.85 -8.68
N LEU A 207 -35.07 26.46 -8.67
CA LEU A 207 -34.89 27.86 -9.05
C LEU A 207 -35.17 28.09 -10.53
N GLN A 208 -34.71 27.21 -11.42
CA GLN A 208 -35.02 27.29 -12.85
C GLN A 208 -36.54 27.25 -13.11
N GLN A 209 -37.27 26.36 -12.43
CA GLN A 209 -38.73 26.32 -12.51
C GLN A 209 -39.37 27.62 -12.04
N LYS A 210 -38.92 28.18 -10.90
CA LYS A 210 -39.40 29.49 -10.41
C LYS A 210 -39.14 30.61 -11.41
N VAL A 211 -37.95 30.67 -12.01
CA VAL A 211 -37.61 31.66 -13.04
C VAL A 211 -38.53 31.53 -14.25
N GLN A 212 -38.82 30.32 -14.71
CA GLN A 212 -39.78 30.11 -15.81
C GLN A 212 -41.18 30.61 -15.47
N VAL A 213 -41.67 30.35 -14.25
CA VAL A 213 -42.97 30.84 -13.78
C VAL A 213 -43.00 32.36 -13.71
N TYR A 214 -41.98 32.98 -13.09
CA TYR A 214 -41.87 34.43 -13.01
C TYR A 214 -41.78 35.08 -14.39
N ASN A 215 -41.06 34.49 -15.34
CA ASN A 215 -40.97 35.02 -16.70
C ASN A 215 -42.33 34.97 -17.41
N LYS A 216 -43.09 33.88 -17.27
CA LYS A 216 -44.48 33.80 -17.78
C LYS A 216 -45.38 34.86 -17.14
N GLN A 217 -45.29 35.05 -15.83
CA GLN A 217 -46.05 36.09 -15.12
C GLN A 217 -45.67 37.51 -15.58
N HIS A 218 -44.37 37.78 -15.74
CA HIS A 218 -43.85 39.05 -16.23
C HIS A 218 -44.36 39.35 -17.65
N LEU A 219 -44.32 38.38 -18.56
CA LEU A 219 -44.87 38.51 -19.91
C LEU A 219 -46.39 38.79 -19.90
N ALA A 220 -47.15 38.08 -19.06
CA ALA A 220 -48.59 38.29 -18.92
C ALA A 220 -48.92 39.68 -18.35
N LEU A 221 -48.17 40.15 -17.35
CA LEU A 221 -48.32 41.50 -16.80
C LEU A 221 -47.96 42.57 -17.83
N ARG A 222 -46.90 42.37 -18.61
CA ARG A 222 -46.52 43.28 -19.69
C ARG A 222 -47.59 43.37 -20.77
N ALA A 223 -48.19 42.24 -21.15
CA ALA A 223 -49.32 42.22 -22.09
C ALA A 223 -50.54 42.97 -21.54
N LYS A 224 -50.87 42.79 -20.26
CA LYS A 224 -51.95 43.55 -19.59
C LYS A 224 -51.64 45.05 -19.55
N ALA A 225 -50.41 45.44 -19.24
CA ALA A 225 -49.99 46.84 -19.21
C ALA A 225 -50.11 47.49 -20.60
N ALA A 226 -49.72 46.78 -21.67
CA ALA A 226 -49.90 47.23 -23.05
C ALA A 226 -51.39 47.43 -23.38
N ALA A 227 -52.25 46.47 -23.05
CA ALA A 227 -53.70 46.60 -23.28
C ALA A 227 -54.33 47.78 -22.51
N ILE A 228 -53.88 48.03 -21.28
CA ILE A 228 -54.31 49.21 -20.50
C ILE A 228 -53.83 50.51 -21.17
N SER A 229 -52.61 50.54 -21.70
CA SER A 229 -52.11 51.70 -22.46
C SER A 229 -52.94 51.95 -23.73
N ASP A 230 -53.24 50.91 -24.51
CA ASP A 230 -54.02 51.02 -25.75
C ASP A 230 -55.45 51.52 -25.46
N THR A 231 -56.10 50.98 -24.42
CA THR A 231 -57.43 51.45 -24.01
C THR A 231 -57.40 52.88 -23.48
N LYS A 232 -56.35 53.27 -22.75
CA LYS A 232 -56.14 54.66 -22.32
C LYS A 232 -56.00 55.59 -23.52
N GLU A 233 -55.20 55.25 -24.52
CA GLU A 233 -55.05 56.03 -25.74
C GLU A 233 -56.36 56.15 -26.52
N GLU A 234 -57.12 55.06 -26.64
CA GLU A 234 -58.42 55.05 -27.30
C GLU A 234 -59.45 55.93 -26.59
N ILE A 235 -59.53 55.84 -25.25
CA ILE A 235 -60.38 56.73 -24.46
C ILE A 235 -59.93 58.19 -24.63
N HIS A 236 -58.62 58.45 -24.64
CA HIS A 236 -58.10 59.79 -24.84
C HIS A 236 -58.49 60.36 -26.22
N ARG A 237 -58.38 59.56 -27.29
CA ARG A 237 -58.85 59.94 -28.63
C ARG A 237 -60.34 60.26 -28.65
N LYS A 238 -61.17 59.45 -27.99
CA LYS A 238 -62.63 59.70 -27.86
C LYS A 238 -62.93 60.99 -27.12
N ILE A 239 -62.18 61.29 -26.04
CA ILE A 239 -62.32 62.55 -25.31
C ILE A 239 -61.96 63.73 -26.23
N THR A 240 -60.81 63.67 -26.92
CA THR A 240 -60.40 64.74 -27.85
C THR A 240 -61.41 64.93 -28.98
N GLN A 241 -61.98 63.85 -29.51
CA GLN A 241 -63.04 63.94 -30.53
C GLN A 241 -64.31 64.58 -29.96
N ALA A 242 -64.76 64.16 -28.78
CA ALA A 242 -65.93 64.75 -28.12
C ALA A 242 -65.72 66.24 -27.81
N ASP A 243 -64.53 66.64 -27.36
CA ASP A 243 -64.16 68.04 -27.14
C ASP A 243 -64.18 68.85 -28.45
N PHE A 244 -63.71 68.25 -29.56
CA PHE A 244 -63.78 68.85 -30.88
C PHE A 244 -65.23 69.02 -31.37
N GLU A 245 -66.07 68.00 -31.18
CA GLU A 245 -67.51 68.07 -31.52
C GLU A 245 -68.24 69.10 -30.65
N LEU A 246 -67.94 69.16 -29.35
CA LEU A 246 -68.47 70.16 -28.42
C LEU A 246 -68.09 71.59 -28.85
N THR A 247 -66.82 71.83 -29.20
CA THR A 247 -66.37 73.14 -29.67
C THR A 247 -67.00 73.52 -31.02
N LYS A 248 -67.17 72.56 -31.94
CA LYS A 248 -67.91 72.75 -33.19
C LYS A 248 -69.37 73.12 -32.95
N HIS A 249 -70.09 72.36 -32.11
CA HIS A 249 -71.47 72.65 -31.76
C HIS A 249 -71.61 73.98 -31.00
N ALA A 250 -70.66 74.33 -30.14
CA ALA A 250 -70.63 75.64 -29.48
C ALA A 250 -70.45 76.79 -30.49
N GLN A 251 -69.59 76.63 -31.50
CA GLN A 251 -69.44 77.61 -32.58
C GLN A 251 -70.70 77.70 -33.46
N GLU A 252 -71.31 76.58 -33.82
CA GLU A 252 -72.57 76.54 -34.56
C GLU A 252 -73.71 77.20 -33.77
N ASN A 253 -73.82 76.92 -32.47
CA ASN A 253 -74.78 77.56 -31.57
C ASN A 253 -74.54 79.07 -31.49
N SER A 254 -73.28 79.53 -31.39
CA SER A 254 -72.92 80.95 -31.48
C SER A 254 -73.32 81.58 -32.83
N LYS A 255 -73.08 80.89 -33.95
CA LYS A 255 -73.51 81.33 -35.30
C LYS A 255 -75.04 81.38 -35.44
N LEU A 256 -75.77 80.42 -34.87
CA LEU A 256 -77.23 80.41 -34.88
C LEU A 256 -77.78 81.53 -33.99
N ARG A 257 -77.18 81.76 -32.82
CA ARG A 257 -77.50 82.91 -31.95
C ARG A 257 -77.26 84.24 -32.66
N SER A 258 -76.18 84.39 -33.43
CA SER A 258 -75.95 85.62 -34.21
C SER A 258 -76.91 85.79 -35.39
N LYS A 259 -77.43 84.71 -35.98
CA LYS A 259 -78.56 84.76 -36.94
C LYS A 259 -79.89 85.13 -36.26
N LEU A 260 -80.12 84.66 -35.04
CA LEU A 260 -81.31 84.99 -34.23
C LEU A 260 -81.33 86.49 -33.86
N VAL A 261 -80.17 87.06 -33.52
CA VAL A 261 -80.02 88.48 -33.16
C VAL A 261 -80.21 89.45 -34.34
N LYS A 262 -80.27 88.96 -35.60
CA LYS A 262 -80.61 89.79 -36.78
C LYS A 262 -82.10 89.83 -37.14
N SER A 263 -82.97 89.19 -36.35
CA SER A 263 -84.44 89.36 -36.48
C SER A 263 -85.13 89.69 -35.15
N PRO A 264 -84.85 90.86 -34.52
CA PRO A 264 -85.50 91.26 -33.28
C PRO A 264 -86.94 91.77 -33.43
N GLU A 265 -87.56 91.71 -34.62
CA GLU A 265 -88.86 92.38 -34.86
C GLU A 265 -89.99 91.50 -35.39
N LYS A 266 -89.77 90.24 -35.78
CA LYS A 266 -90.81 89.42 -36.44
C LYS A 266 -91.44 88.28 -35.63
N VAL A 267 -91.02 88.03 -34.38
CA VAL A 267 -91.54 86.88 -33.58
C VAL A 267 -92.50 87.30 -32.45
N GLN A 268 -92.70 88.59 -32.17
CA GLN A 268 -93.64 89.06 -31.12
C GLN A 268 -94.84 89.88 -31.63
N ARG A 269 -95.13 89.84 -32.94
CA ARG A 269 -96.40 90.32 -33.50
C ARG A 269 -97.13 89.23 -34.27
N GLY A 270 -97.86 88.38 -33.52
CA GLY A 270 -99.15 87.78 -33.86
C GLY A 270 -99.30 86.93 -35.13
N PRO A 271 -100.06 85.83 -35.03
CA PRO A 271 -101.51 86.04 -35.04
C PRO A 271 -102.24 85.40 -33.85
N TRP A 272 -102.99 86.27 -33.17
CA TRP A 272 -104.15 85.92 -32.37
C TRP A 272 -105.26 85.30 -33.23
N LYS A 273 -106.05 84.40 -32.61
CA LYS A 273 -107.43 83.99 -32.97
C LYS A 273 -107.64 83.21 -34.29
N ARG A 274 -107.85 81.89 -34.16
CA ARG A 274 -109.13 81.20 -34.51
C ARG A 274 -109.06 79.68 -34.25
N ARG A 275 -109.57 79.24 -33.09
CA ARG A 275 -110.61 78.21 -32.98
C ARG A 275 -111.18 78.17 -31.55
N ASN A 276 -112.32 78.82 -31.38
CA ASN A 276 -113.21 78.75 -30.22
C ASN A 276 -113.88 77.38 -30.14
N GLN A 277 -113.81 76.75 -28.95
CA GLN A 277 -114.93 76.23 -28.10
C GLN A 277 -115.85 75.10 -28.67
N PRO A 278 -116.80 74.55 -27.87
CA PRO A 278 -116.66 73.72 -26.65
C PRO A 278 -117.49 72.41 -26.76
N VAL A 279 -117.26 71.39 -25.92
CA VAL A 279 -118.33 70.45 -25.49
C VAL A 279 -118.05 70.00 -24.05
N LEU A 280 -119.02 70.27 -23.18
CA LEU A 280 -119.21 69.66 -21.86
C LEU A 280 -119.94 68.33 -22.04
N SER A 281 -119.47 67.27 -21.38
CA SER A 281 -120.23 66.25 -20.61
C SER A 281 -119.22 65.32 -19.95
#